data_AF-A0A6G3MDT2-F1
#
_entry.id   AF-A0A6G3MDT2-F1
#
_cell.length_a   1.000
_cell.length_b   1.000
_cell.length_c   1.000
_cell.angle_alpha   90.00
_cell.angle_beta   90.00
_cell.angle_gamma   90.00
#
_symmetry.space_group_name_H-M   'P 1'
#
loop_
_entity.id
_entity.type
_entity.pdbx_description
1 polymer ?
#
loop_
_entity_poly.entity_id
_entity_poly.type
_entity_poly.pdbx_seq_one_letter_code
_entity_poly.pdbx_strand_id
1 'polypeptide(L)'
;MYRQCLLRGCRCVEIDCWDGPNMEIIVTHGYAMCTSVNFKDVIVAIKESAFVHSPLPVIISIENHCGLKNQIKMAQYFKEVFGDLLLAEQLSEFPIQEGVEFPSPQDLKMKIILKGKIGSEEKSLKKTLSTTTSIDQLENIIPTEKIQRVRHKISREPIVTSFGELENDEKIKELVETMDKVKF
;
A
#
# COMPACT_ATOMS: atom_id res chain seq x y z
N MET A 1 4.96 -2.99 -24.04
CA MET A 1 6.33 -3.05 -23.49
C MET A 1 6.45 -4.16 -22.44
N TYR A 2 5.78 -4.08 -21.28
CA TYR A 2 5.81 -5.13 -20.23
C TYR A 2 5.64 -6.58 -20.72
N ARG A 3 4.58 -6.87 -21.49
CA ARG A 3 4.37 -8.22 -22.09
C ARG A 3 5.59 -8.70 -22.86
N GLN A 4 6.16 -7.85 -23.71
CA GLN A 4 7.28 -8.20 -24.58
C GLN A 4 8.58 -8.43 -23.80
N CYS A 5 8.83 -7.67 -22.74
CA CYS A 5 9.98 -7.90 -21.87
C CYS A 5 9.89 -9.27 -21.18
N LEU A 6 8.72 -9.59 -20.61
CA LEU A 6 8.50 -10.86 -19.90
C LEU A 6 8.50 -12.07 -20.84
N LEU A 7 7.92 -11.94 -22.04
CA LEU A 7 7.95 -12.99 -23.08
C LEU A 7 9.38 -13.28 -23.58
N ARG A 8 10.30 -12.32 -23.46
CA ARG A 8 11.74 -12.49 -23.76
C ARG A 8 12.56 -12.99 -22.57
N GLY A 9 11.92 -13.37 -21.46
CA GLY A 9 12.59 -13.92 -20.30
C GLY A 9 13.10 -12.90 -19.28
N CYS A 10 12.81 -11.61 -19.45
CA CYS A 10 13.07 -10.62 -18.40
C CYS A 10 12.33 -11.03 -17.12
N ARG A 11 13.02 -11.02 -15.96
CA ARG A 11 12.45 -11.41 -14.64
C ARG A 11 12.38 -10.25 -13.64
N CYS A 12 12.75 -9.04 -14.05
CA CYS A 12 12.65 -7.84 -13.24
C CYS A 12 12.17 -6.68 -14.09
N VAL A 13 11.07 -6.04 -13.69
CA VAL A 13 10.50 -4.87 -14.39
C VAL A 13 10.27 -3.73 -13.43
N GLU A 14 10.30 -2.51 -13.94
CA GLU A 14 10.07 -1.30 -13.17
C GLU A 14 8.73 -0.64 -13.53
N ILE A 15 8.06 -0.09 -12.51
CA ILE A 15 6.84 0.67 -12.66
C ILE A 15 6.99 1.97 -11.84
N ASP A 16 7.00 3.10 -12.55
CA ASP A 16 7.02 4.43 -11.97
C ASP A 16 5.59 4.96 -11.80
N CYS A 17 5.09 4.93 -10.56
CA CYS A 17 3.70 5.14 -10.20
C CYS A 17 3.44 6.56 -9.70
N TRP A 18 2.51 7.26 -10.34
CA TRP A 18 2.12 8.63 -10.02
C TRP A 18 0.62 8.78 -9.79
N ASP A 19 0.23 9.78 -9.00
CA ASP A 19 -1.17 10.18 -8.87
C ASP A 19 -1.68 10.75 -10.20
N GLY A 20 -2.75 10.14 -10.72
CA GLY A 20 -3.40 10.54 -11.96
C GLY A 20 -4.74 11.27 -11.74
N PRO A 21 -5.39 11.70 -12.84
CA PRO A 21 -6.72 12.30 -12.77
C PRO A 21 -7.75 11.30 -12.22
N ASN A 22 -8.87 11.81 -11.70
CA ASN A 22 -10.00 11.01 -11.19
C ASN A 22 -9.62 9.99 -10.09
N MET A 23 -8.59 10.29 -9.29
CA MET A 23 -8.08 9.38 -8.25
C MET A 23 -7.64 8.01 -8.82
N GLU A 24 -7.17 8.00 -10.06
CA GLU A 24 -6.52 6.84 -10.68
C GLU A 24 -5.00 6.89 -10.49
N ILE A 25 -4.37 5.73 -10.65
CA ILE A 25 -2.91 5.60 -10.64
C ILE A 25 -2.43 5.51 -12.07
N ILE A 26 -1.45 6.33 -12.43
CA ILE A 26 -0.82 6.31 -13.75
C ILE A 26 0.63 5.85 -13.66
N VAL A 27 1.10 5.29 -14.77
CA VAL A 27 2.50 4.96 -14.97
C VAL A 27 3.07 5.90 -16.00
N THR A 28 4.10 6.66 -15.62
CA THR A 28 4.79 7.63 -16.48
C THR A 28 6.17 7.91 -15.89
N HIS A 29 7.05 8.52 -16.67
CA HIS A 29 8.28 9.09 -16.13
C HIS A 29 8.01 10.54 -15.72
N GLY A 30 8.11 10.82 -14.43
CA GLY A 30 7.86 12.15 -13.87
C GLY A 30 8.72 13.25 -14.50
N TYR A 31 8.17 14.46 -14.64
CA TYR A 31 8.87 15.66 -15.12
C TYR A 31 9.47 15.57 -16.54
N ALA A 32 9.15 14.52 -17.29
CA ALA A 32 9.53 14.35 -18.69
C ALA A 32 8.31 14.50 -19.62
N MET A 33 8.55 14.74 -20.91
CA MET A 33 7.51 14.77 -21.96
C MET A 33 7.12 13.35 -22.40
N CYS A 34 6.77 12.49 -21.43
CA CYS A 34 6.31 11.14 -21.68
C CYS A 34 4.78 11.05 -21.60
N THR A 35 4.19 10.17 -22.41
CA THR A 35 2.78 9.80 -22.27
C THR A 35 2.60 8.90 -21.04
N SER A 36 1.43 8.95 -20.42
CA SER A 36 1.05 8.08 -19.32
C SER A 36 0.21 6.89 -19.78
N VAL A 37 0.24 5.82 -19.00
CA VAL A 37 -0.66 4.66 -19.14
C VAL A 37 -1.33 4.34 -17.80
N ASN A 38 -2.46 3.64 -17.82
CA ASN A 38 -3.14 3.25 -16.58
C ASN A 38 -2.36 2.14 -15.86
N PHE A 39 -2.19 2.27 -14.55
CA PHE A 39 -1.48 1.29 -13.73
C PHE A 39 -2.15 -0.10 -13.72
N LYS A 40 -3.48 -0.16 -13.67
CA LYS A 40 -4.23 -1.43 -13.67
C LYS A 40 -3.97 -2.22 -14.96
N ASP A 41 -3.91 -1.53 -16.10
CA ASP A 41 -3.59 -2.16 -17.39
C ASP A 41 -2.17 -2.72 -17.42
N VAL A 42 -1.22 -2.02 -16.79
CA VAL A 42 0.17 -2.48 -16.66
C VAL A 42 0.27 -3.77 -15.85
N ILE A 43 -0.36 -3.84 -14.68
CA ILE A 43 -0.29 -5.05 -13.84
C ILE A 43 -1.06 -6.23 -14.46
N VAL A 44 -2.17 -6.00 -15.17
CA VAL A 44 -2.88 -7.05 -15.92
C VAL A 44 -1.97 -7.59 -17.03
N ALA A 45 -1.30 -6.70 -17.77
CA ALA A 45 -0.34 -7.08 -18.80
C ALA A 45 0.83 -7.91 -18.24
N ILE A 46 1.30 -7.58 -17.04
CA ILE A 46 2.33 -8.36 -16.34
C ILE A 46 1.79 -9.74 -15.96
N LYS A 47 0.62 -9.83 -15.33
CA LYS A 47 0.00 -11.11 -14.92
C LYS A 47 -0.08 -12.10 -16.08
N GLU A 48 -0.57 -11.65 -17.23
CA GLU A 48 -0.77 -12.49 -18.42
C GLU A 48 0.54 -13.05 -19.01
N SER A 49 1.67 -12.40 -18.77
CA SER A 49 2.93 -12.71 -19.43
C SER A 49 4.06 -13.14 -18.48
N ALA A 50 3.89 -12.95 -17.17
CA ALA A 50 4.90 -13.18 -16.14
C ALA A 50 5.53 -14.56 -16.25
N PHE A 51 4.73 -15.61 -16.43
CA PHE A 51 5.17 -17.00 -16.35
C PHE A 51 5.10 -17.77 -17.67
N VAL A 52 4.85 -17.09 -18.79
CA VAL A 52 4.75 -17.74 -20.12
C VAL A 52 6.10 -18.28 -20.58
N HIS A 53 7.18 -17.51 -20.41
CA HIS A 53 8.52 -17.92 -20.83
C HIS A 53 9.23 -18.80 -19.78
N SER A 54 9.01 -18.54 -18.49
CA SER A 54 9.70 -19.21 -17.40
C SER A 54 8.83 -19.20 -16.14
N PRO A 55 8.78 -20.31 -15.36
CA PRO A 55 8.02 -20.38 -14.11
C PRO A 55 8.75 -19.73 -12.92
N LEU A 56 10.00 -19.28 -13.11
CA LEU A 56 10.79 -18.64 -12.07
C LEU A 56 10.21 -17.26 -11.68
N PRO A 57 10.48 -16.75 -10.46
CA PRO A 57 9.85 -15.55 -9.94
C PRO A 57 10.06 -14.31 -10.81
N VAL A 58 9.10 -13.38 -10.73
CA VAL A 58 9.18 -12.06 -11.34
C VAL A 58 9.22 -10.99 -10.25
N ILE A 59 10.20 -10.10 -10.33
CA ILE A 59 10.33 -8.96 -9.43
C ILE A 59 9.75 -7.72 -10.11
N ILE A 60 8.92 -6.98 -9.39
CA ILE A 60 8.41 -5.68 -9.83
C ILE A 60 9.00 -4.62 -8.91
N SER A 61 9.91 -3.80 -9.43
CA SER A 61 10.44 -2.62 -8.75
C SER A 61 9.41 -1.48 -8.87
N ILE A 62 8.88 -1.03 -7.74
CA ILE A 62 7.94 0.08 -7.69
C ILE A 62 8.67 1.36 -7.28
N GLU A 63 8.67 2.34 -8.18
CA GLU A 63 8.99 3.72 -7.86
C GLU A 63 7.68 4.45 -7.51
N ASN A 64 7.49 4.79 -6.24
CA ASN A 64 6.21 5.24 -5.73
C ASN A 64 6.21 6.75 -5.43
N HIS A 65 5.45 7.51 -6.23
CA HIS A 65 5.18 8.93 -6.04
C HIS A 65 3.71 9.22 -5.69
N CYS A 66 2.93 8.17 -5.39
CA CYS A 66 1.51 8.29 -5.09
C CYS A 66 1.26 8.75 -3.65
N GLY A 67 0.20 9.52 -3.43
CA GLY A 67 -0.33 9.82 -2.11
C GLY A 67 -0.97 8.59 -1.44
N LEU A 68 -1.20 8.65 -0.12
CA LEU A 68 -1.68 7.52 0.69
C LEU A 68 -2.94 6.83 0.14
N LYS A 69 -3.92 7.61 -0.34
CA LYS A 69 -5.17 7.05 -0.92
C LYS A 69 -4.88 6.14 -2.12
N ASN A 70 -3.99 6.58 -3.00
CA ASN A 70 -3.60 5.82 -4.18
C ASN A 70 -2.65 4.68 -3.84
N GLN A 71 -1.84 4.78 -2.77
CA GLN A 71 -1.06 3.64 -2.28
C GLN A 71 -1.96 2.50 -1.76
N ILE A 72 -3.02 2.82 -1.02
CA ILE A 72 -4.02 1.83 -0.58
C ILE A 72 -4.67 1.17 -1.79
N LYS A 73 -5.09 1.96 -2.76
CA LYS A 73 -5.66 1.47 -4.03
C LYS A 73 -4.68 0.61 -4.82
N MET A 74 -3.39 0.97 -4.83
CA MET A 74 -2.32 0.19 -5.45
C MET A 74 -2.20 -1.20 -4.82
N ALA A 75 -2.21 -1.26 -3.49
CA ALA A 75 -2.17 -2.52 -2.74
C ALA A 75 -3.40 -3.41 -3.03
N GLN A 76 -4.59 -2.82 -3.11
CA GLN A 76 -5.81 -3.52 -3.51
C GLN A 76 -5.67 -4.11 -4.91
N TYR A 77 -5.22 -3.32 -5.88
CA TYR A 77 -5.01 -3.79 -7.25
C TYR A 77 -3.98 -4.92 -7.35
N PHE A 78 -2.88 -4.86 -6.60
CA PHE A 78 -1.94 -5.98 -6.57
C PHE A 78 -2.58 -7.27 -6.07
N LYS A 79 -3.36 -7.20 -4.98
CA LYS A 79 -4.04 -8.37 -4.42
C LYS A 79 -5.10 -8.93 -5.37
N GLU A 80 -5.96 -8.05 -5.91
CA GLU A 80 -7.04 -8.44 -6.84
C GLU A 80 -6.48 -9.04 -8.13
N VAL A 81 -5.46 -8.41 -8.72
CA VAL A 81 -4.95 -8.83 -10.03
C VAL A 81 -4.05 -10.04 -9.88
N PHE A 82 -3.06 -10.02 -8.98
CA PHE A 82 -2.09 -11.11 -8.90
C PHE A 82 -2.60 -12.31 -8.08
N GLY A 83 -3.49 -12.10 -7.10
CA GLY A 83 -4.02 -13.17 -6.27
C GLY A 83 -2.90 -14.04 -5.68
N ASP A 84 -3.00 -15.35 -5.84
CA ASP A 84 -2.02 -16.33 -5.33
C ASP A 84 -0.63 -16.22 -5.95
N LEU A 85 -0.49 -15.54 -7.08
CA LEU A 85 0.81 -15.27 -7.69
C LEU A 85 1.59 -14.24 -6.88
N LEU A 86 0.91 -13.35 -6.13
CA LEU A 86 1.59 -12.37 -5.27
C LEU A 86 2.23 -13.10 -4.08
N LEU A 87 3.51 -12.87 -3.84
CA LEU A 87 4.13 -13.22 -2.57
C LEU A 87 3.72 -12.18 -1.53
N ALA A 88 2.54 -12.36 -0.95
CA ALA A 88 1.97 -11.43 0.02
C ALA A 88 2.49 -11.65 1.44
N GLU A 89 2.90 -12.88 1.78
CA GLU A 89 3.38 -13.27 3.10
C GLU A 89 4.77 -13.91 3.00
N GLN A 90 5.52 -13.83 4.09
CA GLN A 90 6.83 -14.47 4.19
C GLN A 90 6.71 -15.99 4.12
N LEU A 91 7.70 -16.65 3.53
CA LEU A 91 7.80 -18.10 3.56
C LEU A 91 8.23 -18.53 4.97
N SER A 92 7.47 -19.43 5.61
CA SER A 92 7.77 -19.91 6.96
C SER A 92 9.15 -20.55 7.11
N GLU A 93 9.65 -21.14 6.02
CA GLU A 93 10.97 -21.77 5.93
C GLU A 93 12.11 -20.75 5.80
N PHE A 94 11.80 -19.53 5.37
CA PHE A 94 12.76 -18.45 5.14
C PHE A 94 12.32 -17.17 5.86
N PRO A 95 12.28 -17.17 7.21
CA PRO A 95 11.91 -15.98 7.96
C PRO A 95 12.92 -14.85 7.74
N ILE A 96 12.43 -13.61 7.67
CA ILE A 96 13.31 -12.43 7.51
C ILE A 96 14.03 -12.15 8.84
N GLN A 97 15.18 -12.79 9.03
CA GLN A 97 16.02 -12.69 10.23
C GLN A 97 17.50 -12.71 9.85
N GLU A 98 18.35 -12.10 10.68
CA GLU A 98 19.80 -12.11 10.45
C GLU A 98 20.35 -13.54 10.46
N GLY A 99 21.22 -13.84 9.50
CA GLY A 99 21.84 -15.16 9.36
C GLY A 99 20.97 -16.22 8.68
N VAL A 100 19.71 -15.91 8.32
CA VAL A 100 18.86 -16.77 7.48
C VAL A 100 19.11 -16.45 6.01
N GLU A 101 19.32 -17.49 5.20
CA GLU A 101 19.52 -17.34 3.75
C GLU A 101 18.21 -16.98 3.04
N PHE A 102 18.32 -16.32 1.89
CA PHE A 102 17.16 -16.06 1.05
C PHE A 102 16.68 -17.34 0.36
N PRO A 103 15.36 -17.46 0.08
CA PRO A 103 14.83 -18.55 -0.71
C PRO A 103 15.47 -18.58 -2.11
N SER A 104 15.68 -19.78 -2.64
CA SER A 104 16.18 -19.93 -4.00
C SER A 104 15.11 -19.52 -5.02
N PRO A 105 15.48 -19.21 -6.28
CA PRO A 105 14.50 -18.96 -7.33
C PRO A 105 13.52 -20.12 -7.55
N GLN A 106 13.93 -21.35 -7.21
CA GLN A 106 13.08 -22.53 -7.32
C GLN A 106 11.97 -22.54 -6.26
N ASP A 107 12.26 -22.09 -5.05
CA ASP A 107 11.31 -22.00 -3.93
C ASP A 107 10.24 -20.92 -4.18
N LEU A 108 10.56 -19.96 -5.05
CA LEU A 108 9.72 -18.83 -5.43
C LEU A 108 9.03 -19.00 -6.78
N LYS A 109 8.89 -20.23 -7.27
CA LYS A 109 8.20 -20.49 -8.54
C LYS A 109 6.78 -19.93 -8.54
N MET A 110 6.41 -19.35 -9.68
CA MET A 110 5.09 -18.74 -9.90
C MET A 110 4.77 -17.61 -8.92
N LYS A 111 5.80 -16.97 -8.34
CA LYS A 111 5.63 -15.81 -7.45
C LYS A 111 6.05 -14.51 -8.10
N ILE A 112 5.25 -13.48 -7.85
CA ILE A 112 5.51 -12.08 -8.16
C ILE A 112 5.89 -11.41 -6.84
N ILE A 113 7.07 -10.80 -6.83
CA ILE A 113 7.67 -10.15 -5.67
C ILE A 113 7.68 -8.66 -5.95
N LEU A 114 7.16 -7.86 -5.02
CA LEU A 114 7.20 -6.41 -5.14
C LEU A 114 8.40 -5.89 -4.36
N LYS A 115 9.22 -5.09 -5.02
CA LYS A 115 10.35 -4.37 -4.41
C LYS A 115 9.98 -2.90 -4.34
N GLY A 116 9.85 -2.36 -3.14
CA GLY A 116 9.46 -0.97 -2.92
C GLY A 116 9.88 -0.49 -1.55
N LYS A 117 9.72 0.82 -1.31
CA LYS A 117 9.93 1.37 0.04
C LYS A 117 8.78 0.92 0.93
N ILE A 118 9.12 0.25 2.02
CA ILE A 118 8.20 0.03 3.13
C ILE A 118 7.98 1.38 3.80
N GLY A 119 6.74 1.86 3.83
CA GLY A 119 6.42 3.06 4.59
C GLY A 119 6.76 2.80 6.05
N SER A 120 7.66 3.59 6.64
CA SER A 120 7.84 3.58 8.10
C SER A 120 6.54 4.11 8.71
N GLU A 121 5.63 3.22 9.10
CA GLU A 121 4.30 3.57 9.62
C GLU A 121 4.35 4.60 10.76
N GLU A 122 5.45 4.63 11.53
CA GLU A 122 5.62 5.61 12.60
C GLU A 122 5.73 7.07 12.16
N LYS A 123 6.24 7.36 10.96
CA LYS A 123 6.48 8.75 10.52
C LYS A 123 5.28 9.36 9.80
N SER A 124 4.51 8.56 9.05
CA SER A 124 3.38 9.08 8.28
C SER A 124 2.13 9.28 9.13
N LEU A 125 1.81 8.38 10.07
CA LEU A 125 0.70 8.62 11.01
C LEU A 125 1.00 9.81 11.92
N LYS A 126 2.22 9.91 12.51
CA LYS A 126 2.60 11.06 13.34
C LYS A 126 2.60 12.38 12.56
N LYS A 127 2.94 12.37 11.26
CA LYS A 127 2.90 13.56 10.40
C LYS A 127 1.47 13.98 10.06
N THR A 128 0.56 13.04 9.82
CA THR A 128 -0.86 13.36 9.62
C THR A 128 -1.51 13.89 10.90
N LEU A 129 -1.13 13.38 12.08
CA LEU A 129 -1.55 13.95 13.36
C LEU A 129 -0.89 15.30 13.68
N SER A 130 0.36 15.54 13.24
CA SER A 130 1.09 16.80 13.50
C SER A 130 0.83 17.92 12.50
N THR A 131 0.17 17.65 11.37
CA THR A 131 -0.11 18.65 10.33
C THR A 131 -1.49 19.30 10.50
N THR A 132 -2.30 18.84 11.46
CA THR A 132 -3.44 19.61 11.99
C THR A 132 -2.95 20.61 13.05
N THR A 133 -2.32 21.69 12.60
CA THR A 133 -2.20 22.95 13.34
C THR A 133 -3.03 23.96 12.53
N SER A 134 -4.09 24.59 13.04
CA SER A 134 -4.13 25.34 14.30
C SER A 134 -5.52 25.26 14.94
N ILE A 135 -5.57 25.14 16.27
CA ILE A 135 -6.80 25.24 17.07
C ILE A 135 -7.35 26.69 17.10
N ASP A 136 -6.62 27.66 16.55
CA ASP A 136 -6.95 29.09 16.63
C ASP A 136 -8.02 29.60 15.63
N GLN A 137 -8.69 28.71 14.87
CA GLN A 137 -9.75 29.12 13.93
C GLN A 137 -11.15 28.51 14.20
N LEU A 138 -11.37 27.80 15.31
CA LEU A 138 -12.68 27.22 15.64
C LEU A 138 -13.53 28.03 16.63
N GLU A 139 -13.19 29.29 16.93
CA GLU A 139 -13.95 30.10 17.91
C GLU A 139 -15.33 30.61 17.44
N ASN A 140 -15.78 30.35 16.21
CA ASN A 140 -16.99 31.00 15.67
C ASN A 140 -18.25 30.13 15.51
N ILE A 141 -18.35 28.93 16.08
CA ILE A 141 -19.54 28.07 15.80
C ILE A 141 -20.29 27.51 17.04
N ILE A 142 -19.76 27.48 18.27
CA ILE A 142 -20.50 26.84 19.40
C ILE A 142 -20.35 27.61 20.73
N PRO A 143 -21.46 28.01 21.41
CA PRO A 143 -21.44 28.74 22.69
C PRO A 143 -20.86 27.96 23.90
N THR A 144 -20.38 28.73 24.88
CA THR A 144 -19.24 28.46 25.77
C THR A 144 -19.51 27.77 27.12
N GLU A 145 -20.43 26.80 27.25
CA GLU A 145 -20.81 26.29 28.61
C GLU A 145 -20.41 24.85 29.01
N LYS A 146 -19.58 24.13 28.23
CA LYS A 146 -19.15 22.77 28.63
C LYS A 146 -17.65 22.45 28.56
N ILE A 147 -16.78 23.46 28.51
CA ILE A 147 -15.32 23.24 28.43
C ILE A 147 -14.66 22.94 29.80
N GLN A 148 -15.34 23.16 30.93
CA GLN A 148 -14.71 22.98 32.25
C GLN A 148 -14.77 21.56 32.85
N ARG A 149 -15.44 20.57 32.25
CA ARG A 149 -15.51 19.20 32.82
C ARG A 149 -14.54 18.18 32.22
N VAL A 150 -13.79 18.53 31.18
CA VAL A 150 -12.87 17.59 30.50
C VAL A 150 -11.46 17.59 31.11
N ARG A 151 -11.09 18.62 31.88
CA ARG A 151 -9.74 18.76 32.46
C ARG A 151 -9.42 17.86 33.67
N HIS A 152 -10.35 17.02 34.15
CA HIS A 152 -10.13 16.26 35.39
C HIS A 152 -10.37 14.74 35.32
N LYS A 153 -10.51 14.15 34.13
CA LYS A 153 -10.69 12.69 33.97
C LYS A 153 -9.66 12.05 33.04
N ILE A 154 -8.39 12.45 33.16
CA ILE A 154 -7.26 11.66 32.68
C ILE A 154 -6.77 10.82 33.86
N SER A 155 -7.42 9.68 34.13
CA SER A 155 -6.86 8.58 34.91
C SER A 155 -7.83 7.40 34.85
N ARG A 156 -7.38 6.34 34.16
CA ARG A 156 -7.82 4.95 34.23
C ARG A 156 -9.15 4.58 33.55
N GLU A 157 -8.98 3.68 32.57
CA GLU A 157 -9.94 2.81 31.88
C GLU A 157 -10.92 3.42 30.86
N PRO A 158 -11.12 2.75 29.70
CA PRO A 158 -12.04 3.21 28.67
C PRO A 158 -13.46 2.79 29.00
N ILE A 159 -14.34 3.77 29.29
CA ILE A 159 -15.78 3.57 29.28
C ILE A 159 -16.30 3.89 27.87
N VAL A 160 -16.77 2.83 27.22
CA VAL A 160 -17.61 2.83 26.03
C VAL A 160 -18.83 3.75 26.25
N THR A 161 -19.05 4.72 25.37
CA THR A 161 -20.41 5.23 25.11
C THR A 161 -20.64 5.38 23.60
N SER A 162 -21.78 4.83 23.21
CA SER A 162 -22.29 4.57 21.88
C SER A 162 -22.58 5.82 21.03
N PHE A 163 -22.21 5.75 19.76
CA PHE A 163 -23.07 6.13 18.65
C PHE A 163 -23.07 4.96 17.65
N GLY A 164 -24.11 4.13 17.66
CA GLY A 164 -24.48 3.31 16.50
C GLY A 164 -25.16 4.24 15.48
N GLU A 165 -25.10 4.04 14.17
CA GLU A 165 -24.90 2.87 13.31
C GLU A 165 -24.45 3.40 11.93
N LEU A 166 -23.87 2.71 10.94
CA LEU A 166 -23.27 1.38 10.65
C LEU A 166 -22.83 1.55 9.18
N GLU A 167 -21.56 1.47 8.81
CA GLU A 167 -20.95 0.36 8.06
C GLU A 167 -19.56 0.89 7.63
N ASN A 168 -18.46 0.30 8.10
CA ASN A 168 -17.13 0.26 7.46
C ASN A 168 -15.96 0.09 8.46
N ASP A 169 -16.21 0.07 9.76
CA ASP A 169 -15.12 -0.10 10.73
C ASP A 169 -14.42 -1.47 10.62
N GLU A 170 -15.15 -2.54 10.28
CA GLU A 170 -14.54 -3.85 9.98
C GLU A 170 -13.69 -3.81 8.70
N LYS A 171 -14.16 -3.16 7.64
CA LYS A 171 -13.38 -3.00 6.40
C LYS A 171 -12.11 -2.18 6.63
N ILE A 172 -12.17 -1.13 7.44
CA ILE A 172 -11.01 -0.30 7.75
C ILE A 172 -10.00 -1.10 8.59
N LYS A 173 -10.46 -1.87 9.58
CA LYS A 173 -9.60 -2.75 10.37
C LYS A 173 -8.97 -3.85 9.52
N GLU A 174 -9.77 -4.46 8.65
CA GLU A 174 -9.32 -5.48 7.69
C GLU A 174 -8.32 -4.88 6.70
N LEU A 175 -8.52 -3.64 6.24
CA LEU A 175 -7.60 -2.88 5.38
C LEU A 175 -6.26 -2.59 6.05
N VAL A 176 -6.29 -2.20 7.33
CA VAL A 176 -5.06 -1.96 8.12
C VAL A 176 -4.33 -3.26 8.38
N GLU A 177 -5.02 -4.34 8.77
CA GLU A 177 -4.42 -5.68 8.89
C GLU A 177 -3.90 -6.22 7.54
N THR A 178 -4.58 -5.87 6.44
CA THR A 178 -4.21 -6.21 5.06
C THR A 178 -2.93 -5.50 4.63
N MET A 179 -2.66 -4.29 5.13
CA MET A 179 -1.41 -3.56 4.92
C MET A 179 -0.28 -4.11 5.80
N ASP A 180 -0.57 -4.45 7.06
CA ASP A 180 0.37 -5.08 8.00
C ASP A 180 0.85 -6.46 7.56
N LYS A 181 0.01 -7.21 6.83
CA LYS A 181 0.36 -8.52 6.26
C LYS A 181 1.21 -8.41 4.99
N VAL A 182 1.14 -7.29 4.27
CA VAL A 182 2.01 -7.00 3.12
C VAL A 182 3.28 -6.33 3.64
N LYS A 183 4.01 -7.04 4.49
CA LYS A 183 5.38 -6.67 4.86
C LYS A 183 6.30 -7.14 3.74
N PHE A 184 6.76 -6.18 2.94
CA PHE A 184 7.93 -6.38 2.09
C PHE A 184 9.21 -6.43 2.93
#